data_AF-A0A258F9D7-F1
#
_entry.id   AF-A0A258F9D7-F1
#
_cell.length_a   1.000
_cell.length_b   1.000
_cell.length_c   1.000
_cell.angle_alpha   90.00
_cell.angle_beta   90.00
_cell.angle_gamma   90.00
#
_symmetry.space_group_name_H-M   'P 1'
#
loop_
_entity.id
_entity.type
_entity.pdbx_description
1 polymer ?
#
loop_
_entity_poly.entity_id
_entity_poly.type
_entity_poly.pdbx_seq_one_letter_code
_entity_poly.pdbx_strand_id
1 'polypeptide(L)'
;MTPVQTPADLRPITALRFGAAIWVAVYTFWENLAGAGSSGLVDKGYLGVELFFVLSGFILSHVYLQSAGEKRFSYRGFLWARVARVYPLHIATLVGVGLLAAAALVAGMSVDGNVLSWASLPANLLMVHAWGLAPVAGWNHPSWSISAEWFA
;
A
#
# COMPACT_ATOMS: atom_id res chain seq x y z
N MET A 1 -26.71 -19.66 20.17
CA MET A 1 -25.41 -19.45 19.49
C MET A 1 -24.41 -19.09 20.57
N THR A 2 -23.43 -19.96 20.83
CA THR A 2 -22.34 -19.65 21.76
C THR A 2 -21.53 -18.50 21.18
N PRO A 3 -21.20 -17.45 21.97
CA PRO A 3 -20.34 -16.38 21.48
C PRO A 3 -18.98 -16.99 21.14
N VAL A 4 -18.62 -16.96 19.87
CA VAL A 4 -17.29 -17.39 19.40
C VAL A 4 -16.28 -16.44 20.02
N GLN A 5 -15.48 -16.93 20.96
CA GLN A 5 -14.36 -16.16 21.52
C GLN A 5 -13.37 -15.91 20.40
N THR A 6 -13.33 -14.65 19.96
CA THR A 6 -12.39 -14.19 18.95
C THR A 6 -11.02 -14.07 19.63
N PRO A 7 -9.95 -14.66 19.08
CA PRO A 7 -8.64 -14.62 19.73
C PRO A 7 -8.17 -13.18 19.88
N ALA A 8 -7.88 -12.77 21.12
CA ALA A 8 -7.46 -11.40 21.44
C ALA A 8 -6.02 -11.08 20.98
N ASP A 9 -5.25 -12.10 20.62
CA ASP A 9 -3.83 -11.97 20.29
C ASP A 9 -3.58 -11.94 18.77
N LEU A 10 -3.26 -10.74 18.27
CA LEU A 10 -2.95 -10.49 16.86
C LEU A 10 -1.44 -10.55 16.55
N ARG A 11 -0.59 -10.96 17.52
CA ARG A 11 0.88 -11.06 17.34
C ARG A 11 1.27 -12.01 16.19
N PRO A 12 0.68 -13.20 16.02
CA PRO A 12 1.05 -14.10 14.92
C PRO A 12 0.80 -13.49 13.54
N ILE A 13 -0.32 -12.78 13.38
CA ILE A 13 -0.67 -12.08 12.12
C ILE A 13 0.31 -10.95 11.85
N THR A 14 0.71 -10.22 12.90
CA THR A 14 1.70 -9.15 12.80
C THR A 14 3.06 -9.68 12.38
N ALA A 15 3.49 -10.83 12.91
CA ALA A 15 4.71 -11.50 12.48
C ALA A 15 4.64 -11.98 11.02
N LEU A 16 3.47 -12.50 10.60
CA LEU A 16 3.26 -12.91 9.21
C LEU A 16 3.39 -11.73 8.24
N ARG A 17 2.83 -10.57 8.60
CA ARG A 17 2.97 -9.31 7.84
C ARG A 17 4.41 -8.85 7.76
N PHE A 18 5.16 -8.96 8.85
CA PHE A 18 6.58 -8.62 8.85
C PHE A 18 7.38 -9.50 7.87
N GLY A 19 7.14 -10.82 7.88
CA GLY A 19 7.73 -11.74 6.90
C GLY A 19 7.34 -11.40 5.46
N ALA A 20 6.06 -11.07 5.22
CA ALA A 20 5.58 -10.64 3.91
C ALA A 20 6.26 -9.35 3.42
N ALA A 21 6.45 -8.37 4.31
CA ALA A 21 7.14 -7.11 3.98
C ALA A 21 8.58 -7.36 3.54
N ILE A 22 9.32 -8.22 4.25
CA ILE A 22 10.68 -8.60 3.89
C ILE A 22 10.68 -9.26 2.50
N TRP A 23 9.75 -10.17 2.25
CA TRP A 23 9.68 -10.86 0.97
C TRP A 23 9.43 -9.91 -0.20
N VAL A 24 8.52 -8.95 -0.04
CA VAL A 24 8.26 -7.89 -1.04
C VAL A 24 9.50 -7.01 -1.24
N ALA A 25 10.19 -6.63 -0.16
CA ALA A 25 11.41 -5.85 -0.25
C ALA A 25 12.51 -6.60 -1.01
N VAL A 26 12.75 -7.87 -0.68
CA VAL A 26 13.73 -8.71 -1.38
C VAL A 26 13.37 -8.82 -2.85
N TYR A 27 12.12 -9.10 -3.19
CA TYR A 27 11.65 -9.14 -4.58
C TYR A 27 11.89 -7.83 -5.33
N THR A 28 11.59 -6.69 -4.70
CA THR A 28 11.75 -5.37 -5.33
C THR A 28 13.22 -5.02 -5.61
N PHE A 29 14.13 -5.41 -4.72
CA PHE A 29 15.55 -5.09 -4.85
C PHE A 29 16.39 -6.20 -5.51
N TRP A 30 15.82 -7.38 -5.74
CA TRP A 30 16.55 -8.53 -6.27
C TRP A 30 17.24 -8.26 -7.59
N GLU A 31 16.53 -7.65 -8.54
CA GLU A 31 17.05 -7.33 -9.88
C GLU A 31 18.16 -6.27 -9.86
N ASN A 32 18.26 -5.50 -8.78
CA ASN A 32 19.30 -4.46 -8.61
C ASN A 32 20.60 -5.03 -8.01
N LEU A 33 20.61 -6.29 -7.58
CA LEU A 33 21.77 -6.94 -6.97
C LEU A 33 22.65 -7.58 -8.05
N ALA A 34 23.89 -7.11 -8.19
CA ALA A 34 24.83 -7.62 -9.18
C ALA A 34 25.07 -9.13 -8.98
N GLY A 35 24.79 -9.94 -10.00
CA GLY A 35 24.93 -11.40 -9.95
C GLY A 35 23.74 -12.14 -9.35
N ALA A 36 22.61 -11.48 -9.11
CA ALA A 36 21.37 -12.15 -8.75
C ALA A 36 20.93 -13.11 -9.87
N GLY A 37 20.87 -14.40 -9.55
CA GLY A 37 20.27 -15.42 -10.41
C GLY A 37 18.75 -15.45 -10.28
N SER A 38 18.06 -16.27 -11.09
CA SER A 38 16.64 -16.55 -10.86
C SER A 38 16.46 -17.37 -9.59
N SER A 39 15.51 -16.97 -8.76
CA SER A 39 15.14 -17.69 -7.54
C SER A 39 13.64 -17.81 -7.50
N GLY A 40 13.12 -19.04 -7.65
CA GLY A 40 11.69 -19.28 -7.73
C GLY A 40 10.90 -18.78 -6.51
N LEU A 41 11.55 -18.61 -5.35
CA LEU A 41 10.94 -17.99 -4.18
C LEU A 41 10.92 -16.46 -4.27
N VAL A 42 12.00 -15.83 -4.73
CA VAL A 42 12.09 -14.37 -4.83
C VAL A 42 11.19 -13.85 -5.95
N ASP A 43 11.15 -14.55 -7.08
CA ASP A 43 10.30 -14.22 -8.25
C ASP A 43 8.80 -14.17 -7.90
N LYS A 44 8.42 -14.83 -6.80
CA LYS A 44 7.06 -14.89 -6.28
C LYS A 44 6.77 -13.88 -5.17
N GLY A 45 7.66 -12.93 -4.89
CA GLY A 45 7.46 -11.93 -3.82
C GLY A 45 6.28 -11.00 -4.02
N TYR A 46 5.72 -10.89 -5.24
CA TYR A 46 4.42 -10.24 -5.47
C TYR A 46 3.28 -10.86 -4.63
N LEU A 47 3.36 -12.16 -4.29
CA LEU A 47 2.41 -12.84 -3.41
C LEU A 47 2.42 -12.30 -1.98
N GLY A 48 3.52 -11.66 -1.56
CA GLY A 48 3.58 -10.96 -0.28
C GLY A 48 2.54 -9.84 -0.20
N VAL A 49 2.28 -9.15 -1.31
CA VAL A 49 1.23 -8.11 -1.39
C VAL A 49 -0.16 -8.73 -1.30
N GLU A 50 -0.41 -9.87 -1.97
CA GLU A 50 -1.67 -10.61 -1.84
C GLU A 50 -1.95 -11.05 -0.39
N LEU A 51 -0.90 -11.49 0.30
CA LEU A 51 -1.01 -11.84 1.72
C LEU A 51 -1.38 -10.63 2.58
N PHE A 52 -0.84 -9.43 2.29
CA PHE A 52 -1.26 -8.21 2.97
C PHE A 52 -2.75 -7.93 2.79
N PHE A 53 -3.27 -8.02 1.56
CA PHE A 53 -4.70 -7.80 1.28
C PHE A 53 -5.60 -8.77 2.07
N VAL A 54 -5.28 -10.07 2.06
CA VAL A 54 -6.04 -11.09 2.79
C VAL A 54 -6.03 -10.82 4.30
N LEU A 55 -4.86 -10.50 4.86
CA LEU A 55 -4.74 -10.20 6.29
C LEU A 55 -5.43 -8.88 6.65
N SER A 56 -5.40 -7.87 5.78
CA SER A 56 -6.14 -6.61 5.96
C SER A 56 -7.64 -6.88 6.05
N GLY A 57 -8.19 -7.66 5.12
CA GLY A 57 -9.60 -8.07 5.14
C GLY A 57 -9.99 -8.88 6.38
N PHE A 58 -9.10 -9.78 6.84
CA PHE A 58 -9.31 -10.54 8.07
C PHE A 58 -9.38 -9.64 9.31
N ILE A 59 -8.40 -8.74 9.50
CA ILE A 59 -8.39 -7.81 10.65
C ILE A 59 -9.60 -6.89 10.61
N LEU A 60 -9.96 -6.38 9.42
CA LEU A 60 -11.13 -5.53 9.24
C LEU A 60 -12.39 -6.27 9.70
N SER A 61 -12.61 -7.48 9.18
CA SER A 61 -13.75 -8.31 9.58
C SER A 61 -13.74 -8.57 11.09
N HIS A 62 -12.60 -8.93 11.67
CA HIS A 62 -12.48 -9.25 13.09
C HIS A 62 -12.84 -8.06 14.01
N VAL A 63 -12.27 -6.89 13.76
CA VAL A 63 -12.48 -5.69 14.58
C VAL A 63 -13.90 -5.14 14.41
N TYR A 64 -14.41 -5.14 13.18
CA TYR A 64 -15.70 -4.51 12.89
C TYR A 64 -16.90 -5.44 13.12
N LEU A 65 -16.76 -6.77 13.05
CA LEU A 65 -17.83 -7.69 13.45
C LEU A 65 -18.13 -7.58 14.96
N GLN A 66 -17.11 -7.38 15.81
CA GLN A 66 -17.32 -7.10 17.23
C GLN A 66 -18.01 -5.75 17.44
N SER A 67 -17.56 -4.69 16.76
CA SER A 67 -18.11 -3.33 16.91
C SER A 67 -19.54 -3.17 16.34
N ALA A 68 -19.90 -3.95 15.31
CA ALA A 68 -21.23 -3.93 14.71
C ALA A 68 -22.31 -4.50 15.64
N GLY A 69 -21.96 -5.51 16.46
CA GLY A 69 -22.86 -6.06 17.48
C GLY A 69 -23.22 -5.03 18.57
N GLU A 70 -22.35 -4.05 18.82
CA GLU A 70 -22.52 -3.03 19.86
C GLU A 70 -23.18 -1.73 19.36
N LYS A 71 -23.59 -1.64 18.08
CA LYS A 71 -24.18 -0.42 17.44
C LYS A 71 -23.34 0.86 17.56
N ARG A 72 -22.04 0.74 17.84
CA ARG A 72 -21.10 1.87 17.97
C ARG A 72 -20.32 2.17 16.68
N PHE A 73 -20.57 1.42 15.61
CA PHE A 73 -19.84 1.56 14.36
C PHE A 73 -20.25 2.83 13.61
N SER A 74 -19.29 3.74 13.42
CA SER A 74 -19.42 4.91 12.55
C SER A 74 -18.54 4.73 11.31
N TYR A 75 -19.17 4.48 10.16
CA TYR A 75 -18.47 4.37 8.88
C TYR A 75 -17.66 5.64 8.55
N ARG A 76 -18.20 6.82 8.88
CA ARG A 76 -17.51 8.11 8.69
C ARG A 76 -16.27 8.23 9.59
N GLY A 77 -16.36 7.80 10.84
CA GLY A 77 -15.23 7.81 11.78
C GLY A 77 -14.13 6.83 11.37
N PHE A 78 -14.52 5.66 10.87
CA PHE A 78 -13.61 4.68 10.30
C PHE A 78 -12.82 5.22 9.11
N LEU A 79 -13.53 5.77 8.10
CA LEU A 79 -12.89 6.32 6.90
C LEU A 79 -11.97 7.49 7.26
N TRP A 80 -12.41 8.36 8.17
CA TRP A 80 -11.59 9.48 8.65
C TRP A 80 -10.30 9.02 9.34
N ALA A 81 -10.37 8.01 10.23
CA ALA A 81 -9.19 7.47 10.90
C ALA A 81 -8.19 6.86 9.90
N ARG A 82 -8.69 6.26 8.81
CA ARG A 82 -7.85 5.71 7.75
C ARG A 82 -7.17 6.83 6.94
N VAL A 83 -7.94 7.83 6.49
CA VAL A 83 -7.41 8.98 5.76
C VAL A 83 -6.38 9.74 6.61
N ALA A 84 -6.69 10.03 7.87
CA ALA A 84 -5.79 10.73 8.78
C ALA A 84 -4.47 9.99 9.02
N ARG A 85 -4.46 8.66 8.91
CA ARG A 85 -3.25 7.84 9.06
C ARG A 85 -2.43 7.76 7.78
N VAL A 86 -3.09 7.60 6.64
CA VAL A 86 -2.43 7.23 5.37
C VAL A 86 -2.12 8.44 4.50
N TYR A 87 -3.03 9.41 4.45
CA TYR A 87 -2.93 10.57 3.56
C TYR A 87 -1.69 11.44 3.82
N PRO A 88 -1.28 11.71 5.08
CA PRO A 88 -0.07 12.52 5.33
C PRO A 88 1.18 11.88 4.75
N LEU A 89 1.33 10.56 4.90
CA LEU A 89 2.45 9.82 4.34
C LEU A 89 2.41 9.83 2.81
N HIS A 90 1.21 9.63 2.22
CA HIS A 90 1.04 9.67 0.76
C HIS A 90 1.47 11.02 0.16
N ILE A 91 1.02 12.14 0.74
CA ILE A 91 1.44 13.47 0.31
C ILE A 91 2.96 13.66 0.46
N ALA A 92 3.54 13.23 1.60
CA ALA A 92 4.99 13.32 1.81
C ALA A 92 5.77 12.56 0.72
N THR A 93 5.31 11.36 0.33
CA THR A 93 5.94 10.58 -0.74
C THR A 93 5.75 11.19 -2.13
N LEU A 94 4.57 11.75 -2.44
CA LEU A 94 4.33 12.46 -3.70
C LEU A 94 5.26 13.67 -3.85
N VAL A 95 5.37 14.48 -2.79
CA VAL A 95 6.29 15.63 -2.75
C VAL A 95 7.73 15.15 -2.86
N GLY A 96 8.09 14.09 -2.13
CA GLY A 96 9.43 13.49 -2.19
C GLY A 96 9.83 13.07 -3.61
N VAL A 97 8.95 12.39 -4.34
CA VAL A 97 9.23 12.01 -5.74
C VAL A 97 9.33 13.24 -6.64
N GLY A 98 8.46 14.23 -6.47
CA GLY A 98 8.55 15.49 -7.20
C GLY A 98 9.89 16.21 -6.97
N LEU A 99 10.36 16.27 -5.72
CA LEU A 99 11.64 16.87 -5.36
C LEU A 99 12.84 16.08 -5.93
N LEU A 100 12.81 14.76 -5.83
CA LEU A 100 13.87 13.89 -6.38
C LEU A 100 13.96 14.03 -7.91
N ALA A 101 12.82 14.06 -8.59
CA ALA A 101 12.78 14.27 -10.03
C ALA A 101 13.28 15.67 -10.42
N ALA A 102 12.90 16.71 -9.67
CA ALA A 102 13.41 18.07 -9.90
C ALA A 102 14.94 18.15 -9.69
N ALA A 103 15.46 17.52 -8.63
CA ALA A 103 16.89 17.46 -8.36
C ALA A 103 17.65 16.71 -9.47
N ALA A 104 17.11 15.60 -9.98
CA ALA A 104 17.68 14.86 -11.09
C ALA A 104 17.75 15.71 -12.37
N LEU A 105 16.70 16.47 -12.69
CA LEU A 105 16.69 17.38 -13.84
C LEU A 105 17.74 18.50 -13.71
N VAL A 106 17.89 19.10 -12.53
CA VAL A 106 18.92 20.10 -12.25
C VAL A 106 20.33 19.52 -12.37
N ALA A 107 20.50 18.25 -11.99
CA ALA A 107 21.76 17.50 -12.15
C ALA A 107 22.03 17.05 -13.60
N GLY A 108 21.16 17.37 -14.56
CA GLY A 108 21.30 17.00 -15.97
C GLY A 108 20.93 15.55 -16.28
N MET A 109 20.28 14.84 -15.35
CA MET A 109 19.77 13.48 -15.57
C MET A 109 18.42 13.53 -16.30
N SER A 110 18.17 12.56 -17.17
CA SER A 110 16.85 12.38 -17.77
C SER A 110 15.90 11.73 -16.77
N VAL A 111 14.70 12.29 -16.65
CA VAL A 111 13.58 11.69 -15.91
C VAL A 111 12.52 11.28 -16.92
N ASP A 112 12.03 10.05 -16.81
CA ASP A 112 10.91 9.59 -17.65
C ASP A 112 9.67 10.47 -17.39
N GLY A 113 9.09 11.02 -18.45
CA GLY A 113 7.88 11.85 -18.38
C GLY A 113 6.68 11.13 -17.76
N ASN A 114 6.66 9.80 -17.75
CA ASN A 114 5.65 9.00 -17.07
C ASN A 114 5.73 9.13 -15.54
N VAL A 115 6.93 9.35 -14.99
CA VAL A 115 7.14 9.50 -13.53
C VAL A 115 6.46 10.76 -13.01
N LEU A 116 6.54 11.86 -13.77
CA LEU A 116 5.88 13.13 -13.43
C LEU A 116 4.67 13.41 -14.34
N SER A 117 3.89 12.38 -14.65
CA SER A 117 2.70 12.55 -15.47
C SER A 117 1.67 13.43 -14.76
N TRP A 118 1.47 14.63 -15.29
CA TRP A 118 0.47 15.58 -14.80
C TRP A 118 -0.96 15.06 -14.97
N ALA A 119 -1.21 14.23 -15.99
CA ALA A 119 -2.51 13.59 -16.19
C ALA A 119 -2.84 12.59 -15.08
N SER A 120 -1.84 11.95 -14.49
CA SER A 120 -2.01 11.02 -13.36
C SER A 120 -2.03 11.71 -11.99
N LEU A 121 -1.67 13.00 -11.89
CA LEU A 121 -1.56 13.70 -10.61
C LEU A 121 -2.93 13.82 -9.89
N PRO A 122 -4.04 14.19 -10.54
CA PRO A 122 -5.34 14.26 -9.86
C PRO A 122 -5.76 12.92 -9.24
N ALA A 123 -5.57 11.82 -9.97
CA ALA A 123 -5.87 10.48 -9.48
C ALA A 123 -4.94 10.06 -8.31
N ASN A 124 -3.68 10.50 -8.33
CA ASN A 124 -2.76 10.31 -7.22
C ASN A 124 -3.17 11.13 -5.97
N LEU A 125 -3.56 12.39 -6.13
CA LEU A 125 -3.99 13.26 -5.02
C LEU A 125 -5.28 12.78 -4.36
N LEU A 126 -6.18 12.19 -5.13
CA LEU A 126 -7.41 11.57 -4.65
C LEU A 126 -7.22 10.12 -4.18
N MET A 127 -6.01 9.56 -4.29
CA MET A 127 -5.71 8.15 -3.99
C MET A 127 -6.59 7.15 -4.76
N VAL A 128 -6.99 7.47 -5.99
CA VAL A 128 -7.81 6.62 -6.88
C VAL A 128 -7.05 6.17 -8.13
N HIS A 129 -5.72 6.31 -8.12
CA HIS A 129 -4.87 5.96 -9.26
C HIS A 129 -4.86 4.45 -9.57
N ALA A 130 -5.14 3.58 -8.58
CA ALA A 130 -5.29 2.14 -8.81
C ALA A 130 -6.67 1.73 -9.39
N TRP A 131 -7.62 2.67 -9.50
CA TRP A 131 -8.99 2.37 -9.97
C TRP A 131 -9.12 2.45 -11.49
N GLY A 132 -8.01 2.61 -12.21
CA GLY A 132 -7.99 2.82 -13.66
C GLY A 132 -8.24 4.28 -14.08
N LEU A 133 -8.27 5.21 -13.13
CA LEU A 133 -8.46 6.66 -13.41
C LEU A 133 -7.14 7.38 -13.75
N ALA A 134 -6.00 6.74 -13.51
CA ALA A 134 -4.69 7.24 -13.92
C ALA A 134 -4.26 6.57 -15.23
N PRO A 135 -3.86 7.32 -16.27
CA PRO A 135 -3.40 6.75 -17.53
C PRO A 135 -2.06 6.00 -17.41
N VAL A 136 -1.23 6.41 -16.44
CA VAL A 136 0.05 5.76 -16.11
C VAL A 136 0.26 5.73 -14.60
N ALA A 137 1.01 4.74 -14.13
CA ALA A 137 1.40 4.59 -12.72
C ALA A 137 2.56 5.54 -12.35
N GLY A 138 2.32 6.84 -12.53
CA GLY A 138 3.26 7.92 -12.19
C GLY A 138 3.23 8.33 -10.72
N TRP A 139 4.17 9.19 -10.34
CA TRP A 139 4.41 9.74 -9.01
C TRP A 139 4.79 8.72 -7.95
N ASN A 140 3.85 7.90 -7.46
CA ASN A 140 4.13 6.94 -6.41
C ASN A 140 3.58 5.56 -6.79
N HIS A 141 4.29 4.88 -7.71
CA HIS A 141 3.90 3.56 -8.19
C HIS A 141 3.63 2.56 -7.05
N PRO A 142 4.48 2.40 -6.01
CA PRO A 142 4.21 1.48 -4.91
C PRO A 142 2.94 1.76 -4.10
N SER A 143 2.35 2.95 -4.19
CA SER A 143 1.14 3.31 -3.42
C SER A 143 -0.18 2.72 -3.98
N TRP A 144 -0.11 1.98 -5.09
CA TRP A 144 -1.29 1.40 -5.74
C TRP A 144 -2.13 0.51 -4.80
N SER A 145 -1.49 -0.27 -3.92
CA SER A 145 -2.19 -1.16 -3.00
C SER A 145 -3.02 -0.38 -1.99
N ILE A 146 -2.45 0.72 -1.48
CA ILE A 146 -3.15 1.64 -0.58
C ILE A 146 -4.31 2.35 -1.31
N SER A 147 -4.11 2.72 -2.57
CA SER A 147 -5.18 3.28 -3.42
C SER A 147 -6.33 2.29 -3.63
N ALA A 148 -6.05 0.99 -3.69
CA ALA A 148 -7.08 -0.05 -3.76
C ALA A 148 -7.82 -0.24 -2.41
N GLU A 149 -7.11 -0.20 -1.28
CA GLU A 149 -7.72 -0.52 0.03
C GLU A 149 -8.41 0.65 0.72
N TRP A 150 -8.07 1.91 0.43
CA TRP A 150 -8.48 2.99 1.34
C TRP A 150 -9.99 3.23 1.39
N PHE A 151 -10.72 2.81 0.35
CA PHE A 151 -12.19 2.88 0.27
C PHE A 151 -12.90 1.54 0.53
N ALA A 152 -12.15 0.45 0.74
CA ALA A 152 -12.67 -0.90 0.99
C ALA A 152 -13.09 -1.13 2.45
#